data_AF-F6KMN3-F1
#
_entry.id   AF-F6KMN3-F1
#
_cell.length_a   1.000
_cell.length_b   1.000
_cell.length_c   1.000
_cell.angle_alpha   90.00
_cell.angle_beta   90.00
_cell.angle_gamma   90.00
#
_symmetry.space_group_name_H-M   'P 1'
#
loop_
_entity.id
_entity.type
_entity.pdbx_description
1 polymer ?
#
loop_
_entity_poly.entity_id
_entity_poly.type
_entity_poly.pdbx_seq_one_letter_code
_entity_poly.pdbx_strand_id
1 'polypeptide(L)' 'DDGRQVGGFVKEFDNIAFLTVKGSGHMVPSDKPIAAFAMFTRFINKQPY' A
#
# COMPACT_ATOMS: atom_id res chain seq x y z
N ASP A 1 -18.72 9.69 5.55
CA ASP A 1 -17.52 9.51 4.71
C ASP A 1 -16.23 9.36 5.53
N ASP A 2 -16.27 8.81 6.76
CA ASP A 2 -15.17 8.99 7.74
C ASP A 2 -14.28 7.75 8.00
N GLY A 3 -14.15 6.84 7.03
CA GLY A 3 -13.33 5.63 7.18
C GLY A 3 -12.06 5.58 6.32
N ARG A 4 -11.95 6.45 5.32
CA ARG A 4 -10.84 6.44 4.36
C ARG A 4 -9.65 7.22 4.93
N GLN A 5 -8.50 6.56 4.99
CA GLN A 5 -7.24 7.12 5.50
C GLN A 5 -6.16 7.00 4.43
N VAL A 6 -5.25 7.98 4.40
CA VAL A 6 -4.06 7.92 3.53
C VAL A 6 -3.11 6.85 4.05
N GLY A 7 -3.03 5.71 3.35
CA GLY A 7 -2.15 4.59 3.68
C GLY A 7 -0.68 4.83 3.38
N GLY A 8 -0.36 5.85 2.57
CA GLY A 8 1.00 6.22 2.16
C GLY A 8 0.99 6.92 0.80
N PHE A 9 2.14 6.90 0.12
CA PHE A 9 2.32 7.50 -1.21
C PHE A 9 2.76 6.46 -2.22
N VAL A 10 2.35 6.64 -3.48
CA VAL A 10 2.74 5.81 -4.62
C VAL A 10 3.44 6.67 -5.68
N LYS A 11 4.50 6.12 -6.28
CA LYS A 11 5.15 6.65 -7.48
C LYS A 11 5.19 5.54 -8.53
N GLU A 12 4.46 5.73 -9.61
CA GLU A 12 4.33 4.74 -10.70
C GLU A 12 5.22 5.10 -11.90
N PHE A 13 5.73 4.05 -12.54
CA PHE A 13 6.37 4.00 -13.85
C PHE A 13 5.73 2.84 -14.63
N ASP A 14 6.11 2.66 -15.90
CA ASP A 14 5.43 1.69 -16.80
C ASP A 14 5.22 0.29 -16.19
N ASN A 15 6.28 -0.34 -15.69
CA ASN A 15 6.24 -1.71 -15.17
C ASN A 15 6.71 -1.84 -13.72
N ILE A 16 6.88 -0.72 -13.02
CA ILE A 16 7.35 -0.70 -11.63
C ILE A 16 6.67 0.44 -10.86
N ALA A 17 6.24 0.17 -9.64
CA ALA A 17 5.72 1.17 -8.72
C ALA A 17 6.52 1.13 -7.41
N PHE A 18 6.83 2.30 -6.87
CA PHE A 18 7.42 2.47 -5.55
C PHE A 18 6.36 3.00 -4.58
N LEU A 19 6.18 2.33 -3.44
CA LEU A 19 5.18 2.67 -2.45
C LEU A 19 5.81 2.90 -1.08
N THR A 20 5.22 3.82 -0.33
CA THR A 20 5.44 3.96 1.12
C THR A 20 4.18 3.51 1.84
N VAL A 21 4.35 2.93 3.04
CA VAL A 21 3.23 2.65 3.95
C VAL A 21 3.40 3.51 5.19
N LYS A 22 2.47 4.45 5.40
CA LYS A 22 2.57 5.47 6.43
C LYS A 22 2.52 4.82 7.82
N GLY A 23 3.60 5.04 8.58
CA GLY A 23 3.70 4.59 9.96
C GLY A 23 3.98 3.09 10.13
N SER A 24 4.47 2.39 9.10
CA SER A 24 5.10 1.07 9.25
C SER A 24 6.63 1.20 9.36
N GLY A 25 7.26 0.27 10.07
CA GLY A 25 8.69 0.07 10.07
C GLY A 25 9.13 -0.99 9.06
N HIS A 26 10.13 -1.80 9.44
CA HIS A 26 10.73 -2.82 8.57
C HIS A 26 9.74 -3.93 8.20
N MET A 27 8.87 -4.33 9.14
CA MET A 27 7.95 -5.46 8.97
C MET A 27 6.53 -4.95 8.68
N VAL A 28 6.32 -4.41 7.47
CA VAL A 28 5.07 -3.75 7.06
C VAL A 28 3.79 -4.55 7.36
N PRO A 29 3.70 -5.86 7.07
CA PRO A 29 2.50 -6.64 7.38
C PRO A 29 2.22 -6.79 8.89
N SER A 30 3.27 -6.78 9.72
CA SER A 30 3.13 -6.82 11.18
C SER A 30 2.64 -5.47 11.73
N ASP A 31 3.18 -4.36 11.21
CA ASP A 31 2.88 -3.02 11.71
C ASP A 31 1.56 -2.46 11.19
N LYS A 32 1.22 -2.74 9.93
CA LYS A 32 0.05 -2.21 9.20
C LYS A 32 -0.64 -3.31 8.39
N PRO A 33 -1.23 -4.34 9.04
CA PRO A 33 -1.78 -5.51 8.37
C PRO A 33 -2.86 -5.19 7.32
N ILE A 34 -3.77 -4.25 7.61
CA ILE A 34 -4.85 -3.87 6.69
C ILE A 34 -4.29 -3.19 5.43
N ALA A 35 -3.37 -2.24 5.59
CA ALA A 35 -2.76 -1.52 4.47
C ALA A 35 -1.88 -2.47 3.62
N ALA A 36 -1.11 -3.34 4.27
CA ALA A 36 -0.28 -4.34 3.61
C ALA A 36 -1.12 -5.32 2.78
N PHE A 37 -2.22 -5.81 3.34
CA PHE A 37 -3.14 -6.70 2.63
C PHE A 37 -3.77 -6.00 1.42
N ALA A 38 -4.30 -4.78 1.60
CA ALA A 38 -4.88 -4.02 0.49
C ALA A 38 -3.87 -3.73 -0.63
N MET A 39 -2.64 -3.34 -0.28
CA MET A 39 -1.53 -3.15 -1.22
C MET A 39 -1.26 -4.44 -2.00
N PHE A 40 -1.11 -5.58 -1.31
CA PHE A 40 -0.77 -6.84 -1.94
C PHE A 40 -1.89 -7.40 -2.82
N THR A 41 -3.15 -7.26 -2.39
CA THR A 41 -4.32 -7.63 -3.20
C THR A 41 -4.35 -6.85 -4.51
N ARG A 42 -4.06 -5.55 -4.48
CA ARG A 42 -4.01 -4.69 -5.69
C ARG A 42 -2.84 -5.08 -6.61
N PHE A 43 -1.67 -5.38 -6.05
CA PHE A 43 -0.52 -5.86 -6.81
C PHE A 43 -0.84 -7.11 -7.62
N ILE A 44 -1.36 -8.16 -6.98
CA ILE A 44 -1.65 -9.44 -7.64
C ILE A 44 -2.73 -9.29 -8.72
N ASN A 45 -3.75 -8.46 -8.46
CA ASN A 45 -4.85 -8.23 -9.40
C ASN A 45 -4.54 -7.16 -10.47
N LYS A 46 -3.32 -6.60 -10.49
CA LYS A 46 -2.91 -5.51 -11.39
C LYS A 46 -3.86 -4.31 -11.34
N GLN A 47 -4.26 -3.93 -10.12
CA GLN A 47 -5.11 -2.76 -9.86
C GLN A 47 -4.25 -1.55 -9.41
N PRO A 48 -4.70 -0.31 -9.65
CA PRO A 48 -4.03 0.88 -9.10
C PRO A 48 -3.97 0.88 -7.57
N TYR A 49 -2.88 1.41 -7.00
CA TYR A 49 -2.58 1.40 -5.56
C TYR A 49 -3.29 2.49 -4.74
#